data_AF-A0A250XI23-F1
#
_entry.id   AF-A0A250XI23-F1
#
_cell.length_a   1.000
_cell.length_b   1.000
_cell.length_c   1.000
_cell.angle_alpha   90.00
_cell.angle_beta   90.00
_cell.angle_gamma   90.00
#
_symmetry.space_group_name_H-M   'P 1'
#
loop_
_entity.id
_entity.type
_entity.pdbx_description
1 polymer ?
#
loop_
_entity_poly.entity_id
_entity_poly.type
_entity_poly.pdbx_seq_one_letter_code
_entity_poly.pdbx_strand_id
1 'polypeptide(L)'
;MKNSIQESEKLHNSQTDTSLKRRRNKQLSTVSCEGKESKETSSSWPYPTDYLDHFETSRHALTDIEPALYRLATHLGKKKCELVVYDPYFCKGGIRQHYKDALGINNFLHEKRDFYADIKNNVVPEYDILVTNPPYSADHKERILDFCAKSGKPWALLLPNYVVNKQYFQQATAAASDAVSTSSTVSPIFVVPGEKYLYEHPEGTGHEASPFFSIWIMHLGSSTNQVAHWWQKKLDKDLSHPARGGQEQGQLKISRSVDHLRESQAVPSWKRPNPKQRKKLKMLKEST
;
A
#
# COMPACT_ATOMS: atom_id res chain seq x y z
N MET A 1 -56.20 -6.21 -24.42
CA MET A 1 -56.54 -7.51 -25.06
C MET A 1 -55.25 -7.94 -25.75
N LYS A 2 -54.49 -8.92 -25.21
CA LYS A 2 -54.67 -10.39 -25.22
C LYS A 2 -54.34 -11.05 -26.57
N ASN A 3 -53.74 -12.25 -26.49
CA ASN A 3 -53.16 -13.09 -27.57
C ASN A 3 -51.81 -12.53 -28.07
N SER A 4 -50.65 -13.19 -27.99
CA SER A 4 -50.26 -14.56 -27.61
C SER A 4 -50.72 -15.71 -28.51
N ILE A 5 -49.74 -16.41 -29.12
CA ILE A 5 -49.72 -17.82 -29.56
C ILE A 5 -48.25 -18.23 -29.79
N GLN A 6 -47.91 -19.49 -29.56
CA GLN A 6 -46.63 -20.13 -29.92
C GLN A 6 -46.91 -21.32 -30.85
N GLU A 7 -45.96 -21.70 -31.70
CA GLU A 7 -45.87 -23.06 -32.27
C GLU A 7 -44.40 -23.37 -32.63
N SER A 8 -44.10 -24.48 -33.34
CA SER A 8 -42.75 -25.08 -33.38
C SER A 8 -42.46 -25.98 -34.59
N GLU A 9 -41.30 -26.67 -34.59
CA GLU A 9 -40.85 -27.71 -35.55
C GLU A 9 -40.32 -27.23 -36.93
N LYS A 10 -39.45 -27.93 -37.67
CA LYS A 10 -38.55 -29.10 -37.45
C LYS A 10 -37.30 -28.88 -38.35
N LEU A 11 -36.04 -28.99 -37.90
CA LEU A 11 -35.25 -30.20 -37.51
C LEU A 11 -34.74 -31.06 -38.70
N HIS A 12 -33.47 -30.85 -39.07
CA HIS A 12 -32.48 -31.80 -39.65
C HIS A 12 -31.11 -31.10 -39.53
N ASN A 13 -30.03 -31.59 -38.90
CA ASN A 13 -29.44 -32.91 -38.62
C ASN A 13 -28.46 -33.43 -39.70
N SER A 14 -27.17 -33.46 -39.36
CA SER A 14 -26.14 -34.35 -39.92
C SER A 14 -24.91 -34.38 -39.00
N GLN A 15 -24.38 -35.56 -38.69
CA GLN A 15 -23.17 -35.79 -37.90
C GLN A 15 -22.24 -36.80 -38.58
N THR A 16 -20.94 -36.49 -38.62
CA THR A 16 -19.79 -37.42 -38.65
C THR A 16 -18.62 -36.66 -37.99
N ASP A 17 -17.88 -37.11 -36.98
CA ASP A 17 -17.21 -38.41 -36.73
C ASP A 17 -16.05 -38.67 -37.74
N THR A 18 -14.86 -39.20 -37.41
CA THR A 18 -14.41 -39.94 -36.21
C THR A 18 -12.91 -39.73 -35.88
N SER A 19 -12.55 -39.58 -34.59
CA SER A 19 -11.37 -40.18 -33.93
C SER A 19 -9.87 -39.81 -34.19
N LEU A 20 -9.05 -40.22 -33.20
CA LEU A 20 -7.64 -40.66 -33.25
C LEU A 20 -6.48 -39.71 -33.65
N LYS A 21 -5.68 -39.33 -32.63
CA LYS A 21 -4.22 -39.64 -32.59
C LYS A 21 -3.58 -39.50 -31.18
N ARG A 22 -3.29 -40.64 -30.54
CA ARG A 22 -2.30 -40.76 -29.45
C ARG A 22 -0.90 -40.91 -30.05
N ARG A 23 0.13 -40.27 -29.48
CA ARG A 23 1.49 -40.88 -29.42
C ARG A 23 2.32 -40.35 -28.24
N ARG A 24 3.10 -41.24 -27.63
CA ARG A 24 4.05 -40.97 -26.55
C ARG A 24 5.45 -40.69 -27.11
N ASN A 25 6.22 -39.82 -26.46
CA ASN A 25 7.53 -40.16 -25.88
C ASN A 25 8.07 -38.96 -25.06
N LYS A 26 9.06 -39.10 -24.17
CA LYS A 26 9.31 -40.07 -23.06
C LYS A 26 10.66 -39.65 -22.45
N GLN A 27 10.66 -39.19 -21.19
CA GLN A 27 11.83 -38.99 -20.31
C GLN A 27 13.03 -38.19 -20.85
N LEU A 28 13.45 -37.19 -20.08
CA LEU A 28 14.76 -37.31 -19.43
C LEU A 28 14.61 -37.04 -17.92
N SER A 29 15.42 -37.74 -17.15
CA SER A 29 15.62 -37.67 -15.70
C SER A 29 16.77 -36.68 -15.38
N THR A 30 17.09 -36.21 -14.17
CA THR A 30 16.49 -36.27 -12.81
C THR A 30 17.26 -35.27 -11.95
N VAL A 31 16.59 -34.52 -11.07
CA VAL A 31 17.18 -34.07 -9.79
C VAL A 31 16.08 -34.19 -8.74
N SER A 32 16.33 -34.94 -7.67
CA SER A 32 15.47 -34.93 -6.48
C SER A 32 16.05 -33.96 -5.47
N CYS A 33 15.21 -33.09 -4.93
CA CYS A 33 15.52 -32.31 -3.73
C CYS A 33 14.47 -32.65 -2.68
N GLU A 34 14.83 -33.51 -1.72
CA GLU A 34 13.98 -33.87 -0.58
C GLU A 34 13.92 -32.74 0.45
N GLY A 35 13.37 -31.59 0.03
CA GLY A 35 12.88 -30.58 0.96
C GLY A 35 11.72 -31.18 1.74
N LYS A 36 11.90 -31.37 3.05
CA LYS A 36 10.85 -31.92 3.92
C LYS A 36 9.63 -30.99 3.88
N GLU A 37 8.50 -31.48 3.40
CA GLU A 37 7.20 -30.83 3.61
C GLU A 37 6.86 -30.84 5.10
N SER A 38 7.33 -29.83 5.83
CA SER A 38 6.67 -29.39 7.06
C SER A 38 5.29 -28.87 6.65
N LYS A 39 4.29 -29.76 6.69
CA LYS A 39 2.88 -29.42 6.52
C LYS A 39 2.40 -28.60 7.70
N GLU A 40 2.79 -27.33 7.74
CA GLU A 40 1.96 -26.32 8.38
C GLU A 40 0.61 -26.36 7.67
N THR A 41 -0.40 -26.80 8.40
CA THR A 41 -1.79 -26.82 7.92
C THR A 41 -2.19 -25.43 7.42
N SER A 42 -2.99 -25.36 6.36
CA SER A 42 -3.51 -24.11 5.77
C SER A 42 -4.46 -23.40 6.75
N SER A 43 -3.87 -22.70 7.73
CA SER A 43 -4.51 -22.43 9.03
C SER A 43 -5.03 -21.00 9.15
N SER A 44 -6.28 -20.84 8.70
CA SER A 44 -7.20 -19.79 9.15
C SER A 44 -6.65 -18.36 9.08
N TRP A 45 -6.49 -17.86 7.84
CA TRP A 45 -6.71 -16.44 7.58
C TRP A 45 -8.23 -16.22 7.41
N PRO A 46 -8.84 -15.22 8.06
CA PRO A 46 -10.27 -14.93 7.90
C PRO A 46 -10.60 -14.22 6.57
N TYR A 47 -9.60 -14.01 5.71
CA TYR A 47 -9.67 -13.35 4.41
C TYR A 47 -8.70 -14.02 3.42
N PRO A 48 -8.88 -13.84 2.09
CA PRO A 48 -7.90 -14.26 1.10
C PRO A 48 -6.57 -13.50 1.26
N THR A 49 -5.44 -14.21 1.13
CA THR A 49 -4.08 -13.65 1.23
C THR A 49 -3.25 -14.03 0.00
N ASP A 50 -2.49 -13.07 -0.54
CA ASP A 50 -1.36 -13.35 -1.44
C ASP A 50 -0.07 -13.39 -0.61
N TYR A 51 0.77 -14.39 -0.85
CA TYR A 51 2.08 -14.54 -0.21
C TYR A 51 2.95 -13.29 -0.41
N LEU A 52 2.84 -12.64 -1.58
CA LEU A 52 3.63 -11.48 -1.97
C LEU A 52 3.14 -10.14 -1.41
N ASP A 53 2.10 -10.14 -0.57
CA ASP A 53 1.65 -8.96 0.18
C ASP A 53 2.03 -9.00 1.67
N HIS A 54 2.55 -10.12 2.19
CA HIS A 54 2.95 -10.25 3.58
C HIS A 54 4.30 -9.55 3.85
N PHE A 55 4.27 -8.25 4.10
CA PHE A 55 5.47 -7.43 4.36
C PHE A 55 5.24 -6.45 5.52
N GLU A 56 5.95 -6.65 6.63
CA GLU A 56 5.85 -5.74 7.78
C GLU A 56 6.64 -4.44 7.55
N THR A 57 6.06 -3.33 8.01
CA THR A 57 6.69 -2.00 7.96
C THR A 57 7.88 -1.95 8.92
N SER A 58 9.08 -1.67 8.38
CA SER A 58 10.28 -1.54 9.20
C SER A 58 10.22 -0.33 10.15
N ARG A 59 10.88 -0.45 11.29
CA ARG A 59 10.95 0.60 12.32
C ARG A 59 11.39 1.96 11.76
N HIS A 60 12.31 1.98 10.79
CA HIS A 60 12.77 3.21 10.12
C HIS A 60 11.63 3.96 9.43
N ALA A 61 10.76 3.25 8.69
CA ALA A 61 9.64 3.88 8.01
C ALA A 61 8.62 4.50 8.98
N LEU A 62 8.45 3.94 10.19
CA LEU A 62 7.64 4.58 11.24
C LEU A 62 8.31 5.82 11.83
N THR A 63 9.63 5.79 12.08
CA THR A 63 10.38 6.95 12.59
C THR A 63 10.20 8.19 11.70
N ASP A 64 10.17 7.99 10.38
CA ASP A 64 10.01 9.07 9.41
C ASP A 64 8.67 9.82 9.53
N ILE A 65 7.60 9.20 10.05
CA ILE A 65 6.28 9.85 10.25
C ILE A 65 6.02 10.30 11.69
N GLU A 66 6.92 10.02 12.64
CA GLU A 66 6.83 10.47 14.04
C GLU A 66 6.51 11.97 14.17
N PRO A 67 7.14 12.89 13.42
CA PRO A 67 6.90 14.33 13.61
C PRO A 67 5.47 14.75 13.25
N ALA A 68 4.84 14.09 12.26
CA ALA A 68 3.44 14.32 11.92
C ALA A 68 2.49 13.70 12.94
N LEU A 69 2.76 12.48 13.40
CA LEU A 69 1.92 11.82 14.41
C LEU A 69 1.94 12.58 15.75
N TYR A 70 3.11 13.07 16.18
CA TYR A 70 3.26 13.94 17.33
C TYR A 70 2.44 15.25 17.18
N ARG A 71 2.47 15.88 16.01
CA ARG A 71 1.71 17.11 15.76
C ARG A 71 0.22 16.89 15.59
N LEU A 72 -0.21 15.78 15.01
CA LEU A 72 -1.63 15.41 15.00
C LEU A 72 -2.14 15.18 16.42
N ALA A 73 -1.43 14.42 17.26
CA ALA A 73 -1.78 14.26 18.67
C ALA A 73 -1.90 15.62 19.38
N THR A 74 -0.92 16.52 19.17
CA THR A 74 -0.95 17.89 19.69
C THR A 74 -2.22 18.65 19.24
N HIS A 75 -2.58 18.56 17.96
CA HIS A 75 -3.76 19.23 17.39
C HIS A 75 -5.08 18.64 17.91
N LEU A 76 -5.12 17.33 18.18
CA LEU A 76 -6.25 16.63 18.80
C LEU A 76 -6.32 16.81 20.33
N GLY A 77 -5.41 17.59 20.94
CA GLY A 77 -5.35 17.79 22.40
C GLY A 77 -4.86 16.57 23.19
N LYS A 78 -4.27 15.57 22.52
CA LYS A 78 -3.82 14.29 23.10
C LYS A 78 -2.30 14.23 23.28
N LYS A 79 -1.84 13.47 24.26
CA LYS A 79 -0.44 13.02 24.31
C LYS A 79 -0.20 11.97 23.21
N LYS A 80 1.04 11.84 22.73
CA LYS A 80 1.40 10.85 21.70
C LYS A 80 1.05 9.41 22.09
N CYS A 81 1.19 9.04 23.38
CA CYS A 81 0.82 7.72 23.89
C CYS A 81 -0.70 7.47 23.98
N GLU A 82 -1.53 8.53 23.92
CA GLU A 82 -3.00 8.46 23.96
C GLU A 82 -3.63 8.36 22.56
N LEU A 83 -2.87 8.71 21.52
CA LEU A 83 -3.29 8.68 20.11
C LEU A 83 -3.63 7.24 19.67
N VAL A 84 -4.88 7.01 19.26
CA VAL A 84 -5.36 5.70 18.80
C VAL A 84 -5.03 5.51 17.32
N VAL A 85 -4.05 4.67 17.05
CA VAL A 85 -3.59 4.34 15.69
C VAL A 85 -4.21 3.00 15.25
N TYR A 86 -4.79 2.98 14.05
CA TYR A 86 -5.35 1.78 13.43
C TYR A 86 -4.54 1.34 12.21
N ASP A 87 -4.08 0.08 12.21
CA ASP A 87 -3.44 -0.55 11.06
C ASP A 87 -4.26 -1.78 10.62
N PRO A 88 -5.12 -1.64 9.59
CA PRO A 88 -6.08 -2.68 9.20
C PRO A 88 -5.50 -3.95 8.56
N TYR A 89 -4.26 -3.95 8.09
CA TYR A 89 -3.71 -5.06 7.30
C TYR A 89 -2.78 -5.93 8.14
N PHE A 90 -3.34 -6.96 8.78
CA PHE A 90 -2.60 -7.82 9.70
C PHE A 90 -1.63 -8.77 8.99
N CYS A 91 -0.37 -8.79 9.45
CA CYS A 91 0.72 -9.64 8.97
C CYS A 91 1.07 -10.72 10.03
N LYS A 92 2.25 -10.72 10.67
CA LYS A 92 2.47 -11.50 11.92
C LYS A 92 2.24 -10.67 13.19
N GLY A 93 2.18 -9.34 13.09
CA GLY A 93 1.89 -8.42 14.19
C GLY A 93 3.13 -7.89 14.92
N GLY A 94 4.35 -8.19 14.43
CA GLY A 94 5.61 -7.70 15.00
C GLY A 94 5.69 -6.17 14.97
N ILE A 95 5.08 -5.58 13.95
CA ILE A 95 4.79 -4.15 13.77
C ILE A 95 4.29 -3.44 15.05
N ARG A 96 3.52 -4.10 15.93
CA ARG A 96 3.08 -3.52 17.23
C ARG A 96 4.28 -3.10 18.10
N GLN A 97 5.37 -3.85 18.08
CA GLN A 97 6.62 -3.50 18.78
C GLN A 97 7.36 -2.35 18.07
N HIS A 98 7.32 -2.27 16.73
CA HIS A 98 7.87 -1.12 15.99
C HIS A 98 7.11 0.18 16.30
N TYR A 99 5.78 0.17 16.42
CA TYR A 99 5.01 1.35 16.87
C TYR A 99 5.40 1.78 18.30
N LYS A 100 5.62 0.82 19.20
CA LYS A 100 6.08 1.10 20.56
C LYS A 100 7.49 1.73 20.56
N ASP A 101 8.43 1.14 19.82
CA ASP A 101 9.86 1.49 19.90
C ASP A 101 10.28 2.65 18.98
N ALA A 102 9.54 2.95 17.90
CA ALA A 102 9.75 4.16 17.09
C ALA A 102 8.93 5.34 17.59
N LEU A 103 7.67 5.10 17.98
CA LEU A 103 6.70 6.17 18.18
C LEU A 103 6.28 6.37 19.64
N GLY A 104 6.49 5.39 20.53
CA GLY A 104 6.00 5.46 21.92
C GLY A 104 4.47 5.44 22.02
N ILE A 105 3.81 4.86 21.01
CA ILE A 105 2.36 4.73 20.94
C ILE A 105 1.98 3.36 21.49
N ASN A 106 1.15 3.36 22.54
CA ASN A 106 0.63 2.12 23.15
C ASN A 106 -0.76 1.76 22.60
N ASN A 107 -1.56 2.76 22.23
CA ASN A 107 -2.93 2.63 21.74
C ASN A 107 -2.96 2.23 20.26
N PHE A 108 -2.47 1.02 19.97
CA PHE A 108 -2.38 0.47 18.61
C PHE A 108 -3.44 -0.61 18.38
N LEU A 109 -4.29 -0.41 17.38
CA LEU A 109 -5.35 -1.32 16.94
C LEU A 109 -4.87 -2.08 15.70
N HIS A 110 -4.55 -3.37 15.87
CA HIS A 110 -4.02 -4.22 14.82
C HIS A 110 -4.30 -5.68 15.16
N GLU A 111 -5.34 -6.24 14.53
CA GLU A 111 -5.94 -7.53 14.84
C GLU A 111 -6.14 -8.33 13.55
N LYS A 112 -6.09 -9.67 13.62
CA LYS A 112 -6.24 -10.57 12.46
C LYS A 112 -7.70 -10.63 11.96
N ARG A 113 -8.19 -9.53 11.37
CA ARG A 113 -9.57 -9.30 10.90
C ARG A 113 -9.60 -8.98 9.41
N ASP A 114 -10.70 -9.32 8.72
CA ASP A 114 -10.94 -8.85 7.35
C ASP A 114 -11.41 -7.39 7.38
N PHE A 115 -10.51 -6.46 7.09
CA PHE A 115 -10.78 -5.03 6.98
C PHE A 115 -11.96 -4.69 6.05
N TYR A 116 -12.16 -5.43 4.97
CA TYR A 116 -13.25 -5.17 4.03
C TYR A 116 -14.57 -5.74 4.51
N ALA A 117 -14.56 -6.85 5.26
CA ALA A 117 -15.73 -7.29 6.00
C ALA A 117 -16.08 -6.30 7.12
N ASP A 118 -15.07 -5.75 7.81
CA ASP A 118 -15.25 -4.73 8.86
C ASP A 118 -15.91 -3.46 8.31
N ILE A 119 -15.47 -2.97 7.14
CA ILE A 119 -16.14 -1.88 6.42
C ILE A 119 -17.58 -2.27 6.03
N LYS A 120 -17.76 -3.42 5.36
CA LYS A 120 -19.06 -3.86 4.84
C LYS A 120 -20.11 -4.02 5.93
N ASN A 121 -19.69 -4.50 7.10
CA ASN A 121 -20.57 -4.74 8.24
C ASN A 121 -20.65 -3.54 9.20
N ASN A 122 -19.94 -2.44 8.91
CA ASN A 122 -19.84 -1.23 9.74
C ASN A 122 -19.35 -1.51 11.19
N VAL A 123 -18.31 -2.35 11.31
CA VAL A 123 -17.67 -2.75 12.59
C VAL A 123 -16.17 -2.44 12.64
N VAL A 124 -15.72 -1.50 11.81
CA VAL A 124 -14.40 -0.85 11.92
C VAL A 124 -14.29 -0.21 13.32
N PRO A 125 -13.19 -0.39 14.06
CA PRO A 125 -13.06 0.15 15.41
C PRO A 125 -12.91 1.68 15.40
N GLU A 126 -13.15 2.33 16.53
CA GLU A 126 -12.89 3.77 16.68
C GLU A 126 -11.39 4.07 16.83
N TYR A 127 -10.90 4.99 16.00
CA TYR A 127 -9.49 5.41 15.91
C TYR A 127 -9.35 6.92 15.65
N ASP A 128 -8.18 7.48 15.97
CA ASP A 128 -7.81 8.87 15.68
C ASP A 128 -7.14 9.01 14.31
N ILE A 129 -6.27 8.06 13.95
CA ILE A 129 -5.59 8.01 12.65
C ILE A 129 -5.43 6.56 12.16
N LEU A 130 -5.63 6.36 10.86
CA LEU A 130 -5.25 5.12 10.18
C LEU A 130 -3.81 5.22 9.68
N VAL A 131 -2.93 4.29 10.06
CA VAL A 131 -1.53 4.23 9.60
C VAL A 131 -1.22 2.82 9.15
N THR A 132 -0.82 2.62 7.89
CA THR A 132 -0.58 1.25 7.37
C THR A 132 0.31 1.19 6.12
N ASN A 133 0.94 0.04 5.91
CA ASN A 133 1.51 -0.41 4.65
C ASN A 133 0.55 -1.42 4.00
N PRO A 134 -0.38 -0.98 3.13
CA PRO A 134 -1.39 -1.86 2.58
C PRO A 134 -0.79 -2.83 1.55
N PRO A 135 -1.42 -4.00 1.31
CA PRO A 135 -1.12 -4.89 0.19
C PRO A 135 -0.97 -4.16 -1.15
N TYR A 136 0.07 -4.52 -1.92
CA TYR A 136 0.40 -3.90 -3.20
C TYR A 136 -0.16 -4.67 -4.40
N SER A 137 -0.65 -5.91 -4.21
CA SER A 137 -1.46 -6.63 -5.21
C SER A 137 -2.85 -6.00 -5.44
N ALA A 138 -3.60 -6.57 -6.38
CA ALA A 138 -5.03 -6.31 -6.64
C ALA A 138 -5.46 -4.81 -6.56
N ASP A 139 -6.68 -4.58 -6.08
CA ASP A 139 -7.34 -3.28 -5.91
C ASP A 139 -7.14 -2.66 -4.52
N HIS A 140 -6.38 -3.32 -3.63
CA HIS A 140 -6.20 -2.93 -2.22
C HIS A 140 -5.83 -1.45 -2.02
N LYS A 141 -4.91 -0.95 -2.85
CA LYS A 141 -4.44 0.45 -2.88
C LYS A 141 -5.55 1.45 -3.23
N GLU A 142 -6.49 1.04 -4.08
CA GLU A 142 -7.60 1.88 -4.54
C GLU A 142 -8.70 1.89 -3.47
N ARG A 143 -8.99 0.73 -2.88
CA ARG A 143 -9.98 0.55 -1.81
C ARG A 143 -9.58 1.20 -0.48
N ILE A 144 -8.30 1.17 -0.10
CA ILE A 144 -7.84 1.89 1.10
C ILE A 144 -7.93 3.41 0.92
N LEU A 145 -7.61 3.93 -0.27
CA LEU A 145 -7.74 5.36 -0.57
C LEU A 145 -9.21 5.81 -0.59
N ASP A 146 -10.11 5.01 -1.17
CA ASP A 146 -11.56 5.24 -1.16
C ASP A 146 -12.14 5.25 0.28
N PHE A 147 -11.76 4.28 1.11
CA PHE A 147 -12.13 4.26 2.53
C PHE A 147 -11.58 5.48 3.27
N CYS A 148 -10.29 5.77 3.12
CA CYS A 148 -9.62 6.90 3.78
C CYS A 148 -10.29 8.23 3.42
N ALA A 149 -10.62 8.47 2.15
CA ALA A 149 -11.33 9.67 1.70
C ALA A 149 -12.75 9.76 2.30
N LYS A 150 -13.52 8.66 2.28
CA LYS A 150 -14.89 8.62 2.84
C LYS A 150 -14.94 8.72 4.36
N SER A 151 -13.89 8.32 5.06
CA SER A 151 -13.85 8.31 6.53
C SER A 151 -13.83 9.71 7.16
N GLY A 152 -13.35 10.74 6.42
CA GLY A 152 -13.08 12.08 6.95
C GLY A 152 -11.96 12.14 8.01
N LYS A 153 -11.45 10.99 8.48
CA LYS A 153 -10.44 10.89 9.53
C LYS A 153 -9.02 11.05 8.96
N PRO A 154 -8.05 11.46 9.80
CA PRO A 154 -6.63 11.42 9.47
C PRO A 154 -6.17 10.03 8.98
N TRP A 155 -5.26 10.02 8.01
CA TRP A 155 -4.60 8.81 7.50
C TRP A 155 -3.16 9.03 7.05
N ALA A 156 -2.36 7.97 7.11
CA ALA A 156 -1.02 7.84 6.57
C ALA A 156 -0.85 6.46 5.90
N LEU A 157 -0.53 6.45 4.60
CA LEU A 157 -0.43 5.24 3.80
C LEU A 157 0.98 5.13 3.19
N LEU A 158 1.67 4.02 3.46
CA LEU A 158 2.96 3.73 2.86
C LEU A 158 2.75 3.06 1.49
N LEU A 159 2.89 3.84 0.41
CA LEU A 159 2.49 3.43 -0.94
C LEU A 159 3.64 3.57 -1.95
N PRO A 160 3.67 2.74 -3.01
CA PRO A 160 4.62 2.92 -4.10
C PRO A 160 4.50 4.32 -4.71
N ASN A 161 5.62 5.00 -4.93
CA ASN A 161 5.64 6.39 -5.43
C ASN A 161 4.87 6.58 -6.75
N TYR A 162 4.78 5.57 -7.61
CA TYR A 162 4.00 5.63 -8.85
C TYR A 162 2.47 5.78 -8.64
N VAL A 163 1.95 5.57 -7.42
CA VAL A 163 0.52 5.69 -7.12
C VAL A 163 0.02 7.14 -7.27
N VAL A 164 0.86 8.15 -7.03
CA VAL A 164 0.44 9.56 -7.15
C VAL A 164 0.10 9.98 -8.58
N ASN A 165 0.56 9.22 -9.57
CA ASN A 165 0.26 9.39 -11.00
C ASN A 165 -0.99 8.59 -11.44
N LYS A 166 -1.88 8.21 -10.51
CA LYS A 166 -3.11 7.44 -10.79
C LYS A 166 -4.36 8.29 -10.65
N GLN A 167 -5.33 8.04 -11.53
CA GLN A 167 -6.62 8.72 -11.51
C GLN A 167 -7.40 8.45 -10.21
N TYR A 168 -7.43 7.20 -9.73
CA TYR A 168 -8.05 6.86 -8.43
C TYR A 168 -7.42 7.63 -7.26
N PHE A 169 -6.10 7.86 -7.30
CA PHE A 169 -5.40 8.61 -6.27
C PHE A 169 -5.83 10.08 -6.29
N GLN A 170 -5.79 10.71 -7.46
CA GLN A 170 -6.23 12.09 -7.65
C GLN A 170 -7.67 12.30 -7.18
N GLN A 171 -8.57 11.41 -7.58
CA GLN A 171 -9.99 11.42 -7.17
C GLN A 171 -10.17 11.26 -5.66
N ALA A 172 -9.50 10.27 -5.04
CA ALA A 172 -9.56 10.08 -3.59
C ALA A 172 -8.98 11.26 -2.81
N THR A 173 -7.90 11.88 -3.28
CA THR A 173 -7.31 13.05 -2.62
C THR A 173 -8.15 14.33 -2.78
N ALA A 174 -8.86 14.49 -3.90
CA ALA A 174 -9.83 15.56 -4.07
C ALA A 174 -11.00 15.37 -3.08
N ALA A 175 -11.64 14.20 -3.10
CA ALA A 175 -12.72 13.88 -2.17
C ALA A 175 -12.32 13.98 -0.69
N ALA A 176 -11.08 13.62 -0.34
CA ALA A 176 -10.54 13.79 1.01
C ALA A 176 -10.37 15.27 1.40
N SER A 177 -9.99 16.15 0.45
CA SER A 177 -9.95 17.60 0.67
C SER A 177 -11.35 18.19 0.79
N ASP A 178 -12.29 17.77 -0.08
CA ASP A 178 -13.68 18.25 -0.09
C ASP A 178 -14.45 17.84 1.18
N ALA A 179 -14.08 16.73 1.80
CA ALA A 179 -14.60 16.29 3.09
C ALA A 179 -14.10 17.11 4.30
N VAL A 180 -13.10 17.99 4.12
CA VAL A 180 -12.63 18.89 5.19
C VAL A 180 -13.36 20.21 5.10
N SER A 181 -14.13 20.55 6.14
CA SER A 181 -14.88 21.80 6.29
C SER A 181 -13.98 23.03 6.50
N THR A 182 -13.12 23.36 5.54
CA THR A 182 -12.22 24.53 5.54
C THR A 182 -12.28 25.28 4.21
N SER A 183 -12.11 26.60 4.25
CA SER A 183 -12.10 27.47 3.07
C SER A 183 -10.86 27.33 2.16
N SER A 184 -9.87 26.55 2.58
CA SER A 184 -8.66 26.24 1.82
C SER A 184 -8.62 24.78 1.38
N THR A 185 -8.16 24.51 0.15
CA THR A 185 -7.87 23.14 -0.29
C THR A 185 -6.79 22.48 0.59
N VAL A 186 -6.90 21.17 0.77
CA VAL A 186 -6.07 20.38 1.69
C VAL A 186 -5.30 19.31 0.92
N SER A 187 -4.19 19.71 0.30
CA SER A 187 -3.29 18.77 -0.37
C SER A 187 -2.62 17.81 0.63
N PRO A 188 -2.44 16.52 0.30
CA PRO A 188 -1.65 15.58 1.11
C PRO A 188 -0.21 16.02 1.35
N ILE A 189 0.38 15.51 2.43
CA ILE A 189 1.82 15.53 2.67
C ILE A 189 2.41 14.25 2.07
N PHE A 190 3.50 14.40 1.33
CA PHE A 190 4.30 13.28 0.84
C PHE A 190 5.61 13.24 1.60
N VAL A 191 5.99 12.10 2.18
CA VAL A 191 7.29 11.90 2.82
C VAL A 191 8.13 10.97 1.94
N VAL A 192 9.20 11.52 1.39
CA VAL A 192 10.16 10.84 0.54
C VAL A 192 11.35 10.48 1.44
N PRO A 193 11.58 9.19 1.74
CA PRO A 193 12.75 8.79 2.51
C PRO A 193 14.03 9.08 1.74
N GLY A 194 15.12 9.29 2.47
CA GLY A 194 16.43 9.47 1.87
C GLY A 194 16.99 8.19 1.24
N GLU A 195 16.59 7.03 1.78
CA GLU A 195 16.95 5.69 1.30
C GLU A 195 15.69 4.87 1.00
N LYS A 196 15.83 3.65 0.46
CA LYS A 196 14.68 2.76 0.27
C LYS A 196 14.30 2.09 1.59
N TYR A 197 13.04 2.17 1.97
CA TYR A 197 12.51 1.32 3.03
C TYR A 197 12.70 -0.17 2.69
N LEU A 198 13.30 -0.88 3.65
CA LEU A 198 13.32 -2.33 3.70
C LEU A 198 12.02 -2.81 4.37
N TYR A 199 11.63 -4.05 4.06
CA TYR A 199 10.41 -4.68 4.57
C TYR A 199 10.72 -6.09 5.01
N GLU A 200 10.13 -6.51 6.13
CA GLU A 200 10.38 -7.83 6.70
C GLU A 200 9.32 -8.80 6.17
N HIS A 201 9.73 -9.77 5.35
CA HIS A 201 8.87 -10.89 4.97
C HIS A 201 8.79 -11.88 6.15
N PRO A 202 7.60 -12.30 6.62
CA PRO A 202 7.44 -13.08 7.84
C PRO A 202 8.14 -14.43 7.93
N GLU A 203 8.59 -14.98 6.80
CA GLU A 203 9.32 -16.25 6.68
C GLU A 203 10.79 -16.06 6.27
N GLY A 204 11.28 -14.81 6.16
CA GLY A 204 12.60 -14.48 5.60
C GLY A 204 12.71 -14.61 4.07
N THR A 205 11.72 -15.25 3.44
CA THR A 205 11.59 -15.56 2.01
C THR A 205 11.11 -14.41 1.13
N GLY A 206 11.55 -13.19 1.43
CA GLY A 206 11.26 -11.99 0.63
C GLY A 206 12.35 -11.66 -0.40
N HIS A 207 12.11 -10.62 -1.21
CA HIS A 207 13.21 -9.85 -1.79
C HIS A 207 13.77 -8.92 -0.70
N GLU A 208 15.10 -8.95 -0.48
CA GLU A 208 15.79 -8.15 0.55
C GLU A 208 15.47 -6.63 0.46
N ALA A 209 15.21 -6.14 -0.74
CA ALA A 209 14.70 -4.80 -0.99
C ALA A 209 13.43 -4.86 -1.85
N SER A 210 12.46 -3.99 -1.54
CA SER A 210 11.22 -3.88 -2.32
C SER A 210 11.51 -3.54 -3.79
N PRO A 211 10.81 -4.16 -4.76
CA PRO A 211 10.88 -3.78 -6.17
C PRO A 211 10.23 -2.41 -6.47
N PHE A 212 9.78 -1.70 -5.44
CA PHE A 212 9.18 -0.37 -5.50
C PHE A 212 9.91 0.59 -4.54
N PHE A 213 10.07 1.83 -4.98
CA PHE A 213 10.37 2.94 -4.07
C PHE A 213 9.03 3.41 -3.49
N SER A 214 8.81 3.22 -2.19
CA SER A 214 7.59 3.67 -1.51
C SER A 214 7.83 4.97 -0.75
N ILE A 215 6.75 5.74 -0.59
CA ILE A 215 6.69 7.00 0.12
C ILE A 215 5.48 6.98 1.04
N TRP A 216 5.55 7.68 2.17
CA TRP A 216 4.32 7.94 2.92
C TRP A 216 3.51 9.02 2.23
N ILE A 217 2.20 8.78 2.14
CA ILE A 217 1.22 9.78 1.73
C ILE A 217 0.26 9.97 2.89
N MET A 218 0.08 11.20 3.33
CA MET A 218 -0.68 11.51 4.54
C MET A 218 -1.66 12.64 4.32
N HIS A 219 -2.86 12.51 4.89
CA HIS A 219 -3.85 13.56 4.96
C HIS A 219 -4.39 13.57 6.39
N LEU A 220 -4.16 14.66 7.11
CA LEU A 220 -4.36 14.79 8.56
C LEU A 220 -5.60 15.66 8.85
N GLY A 221 -6.60 15.60 7.97
CA GLY A 221 -7.78 16.48 8.00
C GLY A 221 -7.40 17.96 7.91
N SER A 222 -8.15 18.81 8.61
CA SER A 222 -7.88 20.26 8.72
C SER A 222 -6.47 20.59 9.21
N SER A 223 -5.83 19.71 9.99
CA SER A 223 -4.47 19.93 10.50
C SER A 223 -3.38 19.83 9.43
N THR A 224 -3.64 19.19 8.28
CA THR A 224 -2.61 18.85 7.26
C THR A 224 -1.74 20.03 6.86
N ASN A 225 -2.36 21.19 6.58
CA ASN A 225 -1.65 22.40 6.15
C ASN A 225 -0.77 22.98 7.29
N GLN A 226 -1.22 22.89 8.54
CA GLN A 226 -0.47 23.32 9.74
C GLN A 226 0.70 22.38 10.05
N VAL A 227 0.47 21.07 10.05
CA VAL A 227 1.50 20.04 10.32
C VAL A 227 2.60 20.10 9.27
N ALA A 228 2.24 20.20 7.99
CA ALA A 228 3.16 20.39 6.87
C ALA A 228 4.09 21.60 7.07
N HIS A 229 3.51 22.76 7.37
CA HIS A 229 4.25 24.01 7.50
C HIS A 229 5.20 24.01 8.70
N TRP A 230 4.80 23.39 9.83
CA TRP A 230 5.69 23.19 10.97
C TRP A 230 6.84 22.23 10.64
N TRP A 231 6.54 21.11 9.96
CA TRP A 231 7.54 20.08 9.68
C TRP A 231 8.58 20.58 8.67
N GLN A 232 8.19 21.32 7.63
CA GLN A 232 9.14 21.98 6.72
C GLN A 232 10.11 22.85 7.53
N LYS A 233 9.56 23.75 8.36
CA LYS A 233 10.34 24.61 9.27
C LYS A 233 11.19 23.87 10.32
N LYS A 234 10.97 22.57 10.56
CA LYS A 234 11.85 21.73 11.35
C LYS A 234 13.02 21.24 10.48
N LEU A 235 12.74 20.64 9.33
CA LEU A 235 13.75 20.14 8.39
C LEU A 235 14.69 21.27 7.92
N ASP A 236 14.15 22.45 7.61
CA ASP A 236 14.93 23.64 7.21
C ASP A 236 15.93 24.07 8.31
N LYS A 237 15.56 23.90 9.59
CA LYS A 237 16.42 24.22 10.74
C LYS A 237 17.47 23.14 10.96
N ASP A 238 17.07 21.88 10.89
CA ASP A 238 17.97 20.73 11.03
C ASP A 238 19.03 20.75 9.90
N LEU A 239 18.65 21.19 8.69
CA LEU A 239 19.54 21.50 7.55
C LEU A 239 20.48 22.69 7.80
N SER A 240 20.02 23.74 8.50
CA SER A 240 20.83 24.94 8.78
C SER A 240 21.93 24.73 9.82
N HIS A 241 21.86 23.63 10.59
CA HIS A 241 22.85 23.24 11.60
C HIS A 241 23.34 21.80 11.36
N PRO A 242 24.00 21.52 10.22
CA PRO A 242 24.44 20.17 9.89
C PRO A 242 25.51 19.71 10.88
N ALA A 243 25.28 18.57 11.53
CA ALA A 243 26.32 17.90 12.31
C ALA A 243 27.51 17.59 11.40
N ARG A 244 28.71 18.01 11.81
CA ARG A 244 29.90 18.10 10.96
C ARG A 244 30.19 16.80 10.19
N GLY A 245 30.08 16.84 8.86
CA GLY A 245 30.75 15.88 7.95
C GLY A 245 29.87 14.93 7.13
N GLY A 246 28.54 14.97 7.26
CA GLY A 246 27.64 14.17 6.40
C GLY A 246 27.56 14.68 4.95
N GLN A 247 27.51 13.77 3.98
CA GLN A 247 27.16 14.11 2.58
C GLN A 247 25.63 14.30 2.44
N GLU A 248 25.17 15.09 1.47
CA GLU A 248 23.74 15.40 1.24
C GLU A 248 22.90 14.20 0.71
N GLN A 249 23.50 13.01 0.55
CA GLN A 249 22.80 11.81 0.11
C GLN A 249 22.19 11.10 1.33
N GLY A 250 20.92 10.68 1.21
CA GLY A 250 20.24 9.93 2.28
C GLY A 250 19.36 10.74 3.24
N GLN A 251 19.09 12.04 3.00
CA GLN A 251 18.20 12.83 3.87
C GLN A 251 16.72 12.77 3.48
N LEU A 252 15.86 12.65 4.50
CA LEU A 252 14.39 12.71 4.45
C LEU A 252 13.90 14.04 3.83
N LYS A 253 12.94 13.97 2.90
CA LYS A 253 12.32 15.13 2.25
C LYS A 253 10.81 15.06 2.36
N ILE A 254 10.15 16.20 2.54
CA ILE A 254 8.68 16.29 2.43
C ILE A 254 8.28 17.08 1.18
N SER A 255 7.07 16.83 0.69
CA SER A 255 6.50 17.56 -0.43
C SER A 255 4.99 17.78 -0.26
N ARG A 256 4.45 18.73 -1.04
CA ARG A 256 3.08 19.27 -0.93
C ARG A 256 2.29 19.23 -2.23
N SER A 257 2.93 18.84 -3.34
CA SER A 257 2.30 18.66 -4.64
C SER A 257 2.92 17.46 -5.37
N VAL A 258 2.15 16.86 -6.28
CA VAL A 258 2.66 15.79 -7.14
C VAL A 258 3.71 16.32 -8.13
N ASP A 259 3.64 17.60 -8.48
CA ASP A 259 4.60 18.23 -9.40
C ASP A 259 5.97 18.44 -8.76
N HIS A 260 6.05 18.88 -7.50
CA HIS A 260 7.32 18.92 -6.78
C HIS A 260 7.93 17.52 -6.57
N LEU A 261 7.11 16.45 -6.47
CA LEU A 261 7.62 15.07 -6.50
C LEU A 261 8.16 14.64 -7.88
N ARG A 262 7.69 15.25 -8.99
CA ARG A 262 8.23 15.01 -10.34
C ARG A 262 9.51 15.79 -10.56
N GLU A 263 9.54 17.06 -10.16
CA GLU A 263 10.70 17.96 -10.20
C GLU A 263 11.89 17.39 -9.40
N SER A 264 11.63 16.95 -8.16
CA SER A 264 12.63 16.28 -7.31
C SER A 264 12.95 14.83 -7.71
N GLN A 265 12.40 14.32 -8.81
CA GLN A 265 12.55 12.94 -9.32
C GLN A 265 12.12 11.82 -8.33
N ALA A 266 11.46 12.17 -7.23
CA ALA A 266 10.95 11.23 -6.22
C ALA A 266 9.84 10.30 -6.75
N VAL A 267 9.25 10.61 -7.91
CA VAL A 267 8.21 9.83 -8.58
C VAL A 267 8.61 9.56 -10.04
N PRO A 268 8.39 8.34 -10.59
CA PRO A 268 8.74 8.04 -11.98
C PRO A 268 7.88 8.85 -12.95
N SER A 269 8.55 9.68 -13.77
CA SER A 269 7.93 10.41 -14.88
C SER A 269 7.56 9.49 -16.05
N TRP A 270 8.24 8.35 -16.20
CA TRP A 270 8.00 7.41 -17.30
C TRP A 270 6.82 6.45 -17.04
N LYS A 271 6.05 6.18 -18.09
CA LYS A 271 4.96 5.19 -18.08
C LYS A 271 5.53 3.77 -18.00
N ARG A 272 5.61 3.19 -16.80
CA ARG A 272 6.13 1.82 -16.56
C ARG A 272 5.47 0.81 -17.52
N PRO A 273 6.24 0.07 -18.34
CA PRO A 273 5.66 -0.90 -19.28
C PRO A 273 4.83 -1.98 -18.59
N ASN A 274 3.78 -2.44 -19.25
CA ASN A 274 2.88 -3.48 -18.73
C ASN A 274 3.61 -4.85 -18.62
N PRO A 275 3.09 -5.84 -17.88
CA PRO A 275 3.79 -7.11 -17.65
C PRO A 275 4.21 -7.84 -18.94
N LYS A 276 3.37 -7.81 -19.99
CA LYS A 276 3.69 -8.42 -21.30
C LYS A 276 4.82 -7.68 -22.01
N GLN A 277 4.81 -6.35 -21.98
CA GLN A 277 5.90 -5.50 -22.51
C GLN A 277 7.21 -5.74 -21.75
N ARG A 278 7.18 -5.83 -20.41
CA ARG A 278 8.38 -6.13 -19.61
C ARG A 278 8.94 -7.52 -19.92
N LYS A 279 8.09 -8.54 -20.09
CA LYS A 279 8.54 -9.88 -20.50
C LYS A 279 9.19 -9.86 -21.89
N LYS A 280 8.60 -9.15 -22.87
CA LYS A 280 9.20 -8.98 -24.20
C LYS A 280 10.55 -8.26 -24.16
N LEU A 281 10.65 -7.17 -23.37
CA LEU A 281 11.90 -6.41 -23.22
C LEU A 281 13.00 -7.21 -22.52
N LYS A 282 12.65 -8.06 -21.54
CA LYS A 282 13.60 -8.97 -20.89
C LYS A 282 14.11 -10.01 -21.89
N MET A 283 13.22 -10.71 -22.59
CA MET A 283 13.59 -11.68 -23.64
C MET A 283 14.44 -11.07 -24.76
N LEU A 284 14.21 -9.82 -25.13
CA LEU A 284 15.02 -9.12 -26.13
C LEU A 284 16.45 -8.89 -25.63
N LYS A 285 16.62 -8.46 -24.36
CA LYS A 285 17.93 -8.28 -23.71
C LYS A 285 18.67 -9.59 -23.42
N GLU A 286 17.94 -10.71 -23.33
CA GLU A 286 18.52 -12.06 -23.18
C GLU A 286 18.90 -12.68 -24.54
N SER A 287 18.69 -11.95 -25.64
CA SER A 287 18.97 -12.37 -27.03
C SER A 287 19.99 -11.45 -27.71
N THR A 288 20.80 -10.71 -26.95
CA THR A 288 21.81 -9.73 -27.42
C THR A 288 23.06 -9.84 -26.58
#